data_AF-A0AAV0Z0T2-F1
#
_entry.id   AF-A0AAV0Z0T2-F1
#
_cell.length_a   1.000
_cell.length_b   1.000
_cell.length_c   1.000
_cell.angle_alpha   90.00
_cell.angle_beta   90.00
_cell.angle_gamma   90.00
#
_symmetry.space_group_name_H-M   'P 1'
#
loop_
_entity.id
_entity.type
_entity.pdbx_description
1 polymer ?
#
loop_
_entity_poly.entity_id
_entity_poly.type
_entity_poly.pdbx_seq_one_letter_code
_entity_poly.pdbx_strand_id
1 'polypeptide(L)'
;MHDGVVVKGALIVMKAHQIGRLYVLQGSTITGTAAVSSSMSDSDETRLWHMRLGHMSEKGLTMLSKRGLLSGQSTSKLEFCDFNKFCKDEGIVRHLTVKRYSETE
;
A
#
# COMPACT_ATOMS: atom_id res chain seq x y z
N MET A 1 6.88 27.30 -17.40
CA MET A 1 6.76 26.63 -16.10
C MET A 1 5.31 26.25 -15.94
N HIS A 2 4.96 24.98 -15.80
CA HIS A 2 3.57 24.53 -15.73
C HIS A 2 3.30 23.94 -14.35
N ASP A 3 2.39 24.56 -13.61
CA ASP A 3 1.82 23.97 -12.41
C ASP A 3 0.66 23.06 -12.83
N GLY A 4 0.59 21.87 -12.24
CA GLY A 4 -0.50 20.91 -12.43
C GLY A 4 -1.57 21.09 -11.35
N VAL A 5 -2.82 20.79 -11.69
CA VAL A 5 -3.93 20.77 -10.71
C VAL A 5 -4.72 19.47 -10.83
N VAL A 6 -5.13 18.92 -9.70
CA VAL A 6 -6.05 17.78 -9.63
C VAL A 6 -7.42 18.31 -9.23
N VAL A 7 -8.44 18.02 -10.02
CA VAL A 7 -9.80 18.54 -9.85
C VAL A 7 -10.82 17.42 -9.66
N LYS A 8 -11.82 17.64 -8.80
CA LYS A 8 -13.02 16.80 -8.65
C LYS A 8 -14.25 17.67 -8.90
N GLY A 9 -14.77 17.64 -10.13
CA GLY A 9 -15.77 18.61 -10.58
C GLY A 9 -15.16 20.02 -10.64
N ALA A 10 -15.81 20.99 -9.99
CA ALA A 10 -15.32 22.37 -9.90
C ALA A 10 -14.30 22.59 -8.75
N LEU A 11 -14.04 21.58 -7.91
CA LEU A 11 -13.14 21.69 -6.77
C LEU A 11 -11.70 21.32 -7.15
N ILE A 12 -10.74 22.20 -6.87
CA ILE A 12 -9.31 21.88 -6.91
C ILE A 12 -8.95 21.13 -5.63
N VAL A 13 -8.59 19.85 -5.76
CA VAL A 13 -8.27 18.95 -4.65
C VAL A 13 -6.80 19.05 -4.29
N MET A 14 -5.92 19.22 -5.29
CA MET A 14 -4.46 19.34 -5.08
C MET A 14 -3.82 20.20 -6.16
N LYS A 15 -2.70 20.85 -5.81
CA LYS A 15 -1.80 21.52 -6.75
C LYS A 15 -0.49 20.74 -6.83
N ALA A 16 0.17 20.78 -7.97
CA ALA A 16 1.45 20.11 -8.20
C ALA A 16 2.41 21.06 -8.91
N HIS A 17 3.67 21.03 -8.50
CA HIS A 17 4.73 21.77 -9.15
C HIS A 17 5.54 20.84 -10.06
N GLN A 18 5.80 21.25 -11.30
CA GLN A 18 6.60 20.45 -12.21
C GLN A 18 8.10 20.70 -11.99
N ILE A 19 8.83 19.65 -11.63
CA ILE A 19 10.29 19.65 -11.52
C ILE A 19 10.84 18.67 -12.56
N GLY A 20 11.43 19.20 -13.64
CA GLY A 20 11.85 18.42 -14.79
C GLY A 20 10.67 17.74 -15.50
N ARG A 21 10.61 16.40 -15.47
CA ARG A 21 9.49 15.60 -16.02
C ARG A 21 8.55 15.05 -14.95
N LEU A 22 8.77 15.41 -13.68
CA LEU A 22 7.99 14.89 -12.55
C LEU A 22 7.11 16.00 -11.96
N TYR A 23 5.91 15.64 -11.50
CA TYR A 23 5.01 16.54 -10.78
C TYR A 23 5.09 16.24 -9.28
N VAL A 24 5.39 17.26 -8.49
CA VAL A 24 5.49 17.19 -7.02
C VAL A 24 4.24 17.84 -6.42
N LEU A 25 3.43 17.06 -5.72
CA LEU A 25 2.21 17.57 -5.08
C LEU A 25 2.57 18.56 -3.96
N GLN A 26 1.94 19.73 -3.98
CA GLN A 26 2.03 20.73 -2.94
C GLN A 26 0.99 20.43 -1.86
N GLY A 27 1.46 19.93 -0.71
CA GLY A 27 0.64 19.69 0.47
C GLY A 27 1.35 18.83 1.50
N SER A 28 0.84 18.84 2.74
CA SER A 28 1.28 17.94 3.81
C SER A 28 0.31 16.77 3.93
N THR A 29 0.83 15.54 3.84
CA THR A 29 0.04 14.34 4.15
C THR A 29 -0.10 14.22 5.67
N ILE A 30 -1.34 14.16 6.17
CA ILE A 30 -1.58 13.80 7.56
C ILE A 30 -1.45 12.27 7.64
N THR A 31 -0.29 11.81 8.10
CA THR A 31 -0.06 10.39 8.35
C THR A 31 -0.72 10.02 9.67
N GLY A 32 -1.87 9.33 9.63
CA GLY A 32 -2.47 8.77 10.83
C GLY A 32 -1.53 7.78 11.49
N THR A 33 -1.26 7.94 12.78
CA THR A 33 -0.48 6.97 13.56
C THR A 33 -1.31 5.72 13.75
N ALA A 34 -0.94 4.60 13.12
CA ALA A 34 -1.51 3.30 13.45
C ALA A 34 -0.96 2.89 14.82
N ALA A 35 -1.79 2.94 15.87
CA ALA A 35 -1.43 2.42 17.18
C ALA A 35 -1.13 0.91 17.06
N VAL A 36 0.10 0.51 17.35
CA VAL A 36 0.51 -0.89 17.36
C VAL A 36 0.54 -1.35 18.81
N SER A 37 -0.38 -2.24 19.17
CA SER A 37 -0.33 -2.93 20.47
C SER A 37 0.92 -3.80 20.53
N SER A 38 1.73 -3.62 21.57
CA SER A 38 3.05 -4.23 21.75
C SER A 38 3.02 -5.62 22.41
N SER A 39 1.84 -6.23 22.55
CA SER A 39 1.68 -7.57 23.12
C SER A 39 0.81 -8.43 22.21
N MET A 40 1.32 -8.72 21.02
CA MET A 40 0.67 -9.55 20.00
C MET A 40 1.47 -10.85 19.83
N SER A 41 0.80 -11.95 19.53
CA SER A 41 1.47 -13.20 19.20
C SER A 41 2.20 -13.10 17.84
N ASP A 42 3.20 -13.95 17.59
CA ASP A 42 3.89 -14.04 16.29
C ASP A 42 2.90 -14.15 15.10
N SER A 43 1.77 -14.84 15.31
CA SER A 43 0.71 -14.96 14.30
C SER A 43 -0.06 -13.68 14.03
N ASP A 44 -0.38 -12.92 15.08
CA ASP A 44 -1.05 -11.63 14.94
C ASP A 44 -0.13 -10.62 14.25
N GLU A 45 1.16 -10.69 14.56
CA GLU A 45 2.17 -9.80 14.02
C GLU A 45 2.46 -10.07 12.53
N THR A 46 2.57 -11.34 12.15
CA THR A 46 2.68 -11.74 10.73
C THR A 46 1.49 -11.23 9.92
N ARG A 47 0.27 -11.35 10.47
CA ARG A 47 -0.94 -10.82 9.85
C ARG A 47 -0.94 -9.29 9.78
N LEU A 48 -0.43 -8.60 10.80
CA LEU A 48 -0.29 -7.14 10.78
C LEU A 48 0.67 -6.68 9.68
N TRP A 49 1.82 -7.33 9.53
CA TRP A 49 2.76 -7.01 8.45
C TRP A 49 2.20 -7.33 7.07
N HIS A 50 1.46 -8.44 6.94
CA HIS A 50 0.73 -8.76 5.72
C HIS A 50 -0.17 -7.58 5.30
N MET A 51 -0.99 -7.05 6.22
CA MET A 51 -1.90 -5.93 5.92
C MET A 51 -1.15 -4.62 5.65
N ARG A 52 -0.17 -4.26 6.50
CA ARG A 52 0.62 -3.01 6.35
C ARG A 52 1.37 -2.91 5.04
N LEU A 53 1.88 -4.04 4.54
CA LEU A 53 2.66 -4.11 3.31
C LEU A 53 1.78 -4.36 2.06
N GLY A 54 0.47 -4.14 2.17
CA GLY A 54 -0.44 -4.24 1.04
C GLY A 54 -0.77 -5.68 0.66
N HIS A 55 -1.07 -6.51 1.65
CA HIS A 55 -1.41 -7.93 1.50
C HIS A 55 -0.27 -8.76 0.90
N MET A 56 0.95 -8.49 1.34
CA MET A 56 2.16 -9.18 0.89
C MET A 56 2.08 -10.69 1.16
N SER A 57 2.60 -11.52 0.26
CA SER A 57 2.60 -12.97 0.44
C SER A 57 3.48 -13.42 1.63
N GLU A 58 3.18 -14.59 2.19
CA GLU A 58 3.99 -15.24 3.24
C GLU A 58 5.47 -15.33 2.82
N LYS A 59 5.75 -15.72 1.57
CA LYS A 59 7.11 -15.75 1.03
C LYS A 59 7.79 -14.37 1.06
N GLY A 60 7.06 -13.31 0.73
CA GLY A 60 7.56 -11.94 0.80
C GLY A 60 7.92 -11.53 2.23
N LEU A 61 7.03 -11.83 3.17
CA LEU A 61 7.25 -11.58 4.60
C LEU A 61 8.47 -12.34 5.14
N THR A 62 8.59 -13.63 4.85
CA THR A 62 9.74 -14.45 5.26
C THR A 62 11.06 -13.87 4.74
N MET A 63 11.08 -13.34 3.50
CA MET A 63 12.26 -12.68 2.94
C MET A 63 12.61 -11.37 3.66
N LEU A 64 11.61 -10.59 4.07
CA LEU A 64 11.82 -9.37 4.85
C LEU A 64 12.30 -9.65 6.27
N SER A 65 11.72 -10.68 6.92
CA SER A 65 12.14 -11.15 8.24
C SER A 65 13.61 -11.57 8.24
N LYS A 66 14.03 -12.40 7.27
CA LYS A 66 15.44 -12.82 7.10
C LYS A 66 16.41 -11.66 6.89
N ARG A 67 15.93 -10.54 6.34
CA ARG A 67 16.71 -9.31 6.14
C ARG A 67 16.66 -8.35 7.35
N GLY A 68 15.94 -8.71 8.41
CA GLY A 68 15.76 -7.86 9.59
C GLY A 68 14.83 -6.67 9.37
N LEU A 69 14.04 -6.64 8.29
CA LEU A 69 13.21 -5.49 7.91
C LEU A 69 11.83 -5.46 8.60
N LEU A 70 11.51 -6.48 9.40
CA LEU A 70 10.28 -6.58 10.21
C LEU A 70 10.57 -6.37 11.70
N SER A 71 11.49 -5.46 12.03
CA SER A 71 11.92 -5.20 13.42
C SER A 71 12.46 -6.43 14.16
N GLY A 72 13.09 -7.36 13.43
CA GLY A 72 13.68 -8.58 13.98
C GLY A 72 12.68 -9.69 14.33
N GLN A 73 11.42 -9.54 13.96
CA GLN A 73 10.35 -10.48 14.30
C GLN A 73 10.28 -11.65 13.31
N SER A 74 9.94 -12.84 13.83
CA SER A 74 9.73 -14.06 13.06
C SER A 74 8.36 -14.06 12.39
N THR A 75 8.30 -14.57 11.16
CA THR A 75 7.03 -14.75 10.45
C THR A 75 6.50 -16.16 10.71
N SER A 76 5.25 -16.25 11.17
CA SER A 76 4.52 -17.52 11.29
C SER A 76 3.76 -17.85 9.99
N LYS A 77 3.00 -18.95 10.01
CA LYS A 77 2.09 -19.29 8.92
C LYS A 77 1.05 -18.20 8.74
N LEU A 78 0.80 -17.80 7.49
CA LEU A 78 -0.21 -16.80 7.15
C LEU A 78 -1.49 -17.50 6.69
N GLU A 79 -2.64 -17.10 7.26
CA GLU A 79 -3.94 -17.57 6.81
C GLU A 79 -4.31 -17.01 5.43
N PHE A 80 -5.22 -17.69 4.73
CA PHE A 80 -5.70 -17.21 3.43
C PHE A 80 -6.33 -15.83 3.57
N CYS A 81 -5.80 -14.88 2.79
CA CYS A 81 -6.35 -13.54 2.71
C CYS A 81 -6.94 -13.30 1.31
N ASP A 82 -8.27 -13.26 1.24
CA ASP A 82 -8.95 -12.76 0.06
C ASP A 82 -8.85 -11.24 0.02
N PHE A 83 -7.78 -10.74 -0.60
CA PHE A 83 -7.53 -9.31 -0.71
C PHE A 83 -8.65 -8.58 -1.49
N ASN A 84 -9.34 -9.25 -2.42
CA ASN A 84 -10.47 -8.64 -3.12
C ASN A 84 -11.64 -8.39 -2.17
N LYS A 85 -11.99 -9.41 -1.38
CA LYS A 85 -13.05 -9.29 -0.38
C LYS A 85 -12.70 -8.22 0.65
N PHE A 86 -11.48 -8.25 1.19
CA PHE A 86 -11.01 -7.23 2.13
C PHE A 86 -11.14 -5.81 1.57
N CYS A 87 -10.65 -5.56 0.35
CA CYS A 87 -10.78 -4.24 -0.26
C CYS A 87 -12.23 -3.81 -0.45
N LYS A 88 -13.13 -4.74 -0.78
CA LYS A 88 -14.56 -4.44 -0.92
C LYS A 88 -15.18 -4.06 0.43
N ASP A 89 -14.90 -4.81 1.48
CA ASP A 89 -15.45 -4.61 2.81
C ASP A 89 -14.95 -3.29 3.44
N GLU A 90 -13.69 -2.91 3.17
CA GLU A 90 -13.09 -1.65 3.62
C GLU A 90 -13.32 -0.46 2.67
N GLY A 91 -14.06 -0.65 1.57
CA GLY A 91 -14.30 0.41 0.58
C GLY A 91 -13.05 0.90 -0.16
N ILE A 92 -11.99 0.08 -0.19
CA ILE A 92 -10.71 0.38 -0.88
C ILE A 92 -10.85 0.10 -2.37
N VAL A 93 -10.72 1.16 -3.19
CA VAL A 93 -10.70 1.02 -4.66
C VAL A 93 -9.32 0.54 -5.11
N ARG A 94 -9.26 -0.63 -5.73
CA ARG A 94 -8.03 -1.19 -6.29
C ARG A 94 -7.78 -0.64 -7.69
N HIS A 95 -6.60 -0.06 -7.93
CA HIS A 95 -6.13 0.22 -9.29
C HIS A 95 -5.52 -1.06 -9.89
N LEU A 96 -6.29 -1.76 -10.71
CA LEU A 96 -5.82 -2.97 -11.39
C LEU A 96 -4.88 -2.55 -12.53
N THR A 97 -3.59 -2.87 -12.40
CA THR A 97 -2.68 -2.78 -13.55
C THR A 97 -2.97 -3.97 -14.46
N VAL A 98 -3.86 -3.79 -15.43
CA VAL A 98 -4.12 -4.80 -16.47
C VAL A 98 -2.89 -4.84 -17.37
N LYS A 99 -2.13 -5.95 -17.36
CA LYS A 99 -1.18 -6.21 -18.44
C LYS A 99 -2.00 -6.44 -19.71
N ARG A 100 -1.97 -5.47 -20.64
CA ARG A 100 -2.39 -5.73 -22.02
C ARG A 100 -1.42 -6.74 -22.60
N TYR A 101 -1.86 -7.98 -22.79
CA TYR A 101 -1.25 -8.83 -23.80
C TYR A 101 -1.74 -8.30 -25.14
N SER A 102 -0.81 -7.91 -26.01
CA SER A 102 -1.11 -7.70 -27.41
C SER A 102 -1.58 -9.04 -27.98
N GLU A 103 -2.84 -9.11 -28.38
CA GLU A 103 -3.32 -10.15 -29.29
C GLU A 103 -2.45 -10.06 -30.55
N THR A 104 -1.57 -11.04 -30.75
CA THR A 104 -0.96 -11.29 -32.06
C THR A 104 -1.95 -12.10 -32.86
N GLU A 105 -2.26 -11.59 -34.05
CA GLU A 105 -3.14 -12.18 -35.09
C GLU A 105 -2.81 -13.64 -35.43
#